data_AF-A0A3P1CL82-F1
#
_entry.id   AF-A0A3P1CL82-F1
#
_cell.length_a   1.000
_cell.length_b   1.000
_cell.length_c   1.000
_cell.angle_alpha   90.00
_cell.angle_beta   90.00
_cell.angle_gamma   90.00
#
_symmetry.space_group_name_H-M   'P 1'
#
loop_
_entity.id
_entity.type
_entity.pdbx_description
1 polymer ?
#
loop_
_entity_poly.entity_id
_entity_poly.type
_entity_poly.pdbx_seq_one_letter_code
_entity_poly.pdbx_strand_id
1 'polypeptide(L)'
;MLPVFRKEINGFFSSPVAYVIMVVFLTAVGLMLWVFPDTSLLDYGYADLGGFFSITPYVMLFLIPAITMRSIAEEVRAGTIEWLLTKPLMRWQLVLAKFMANWLVVVLLLLPTLLYYYSVYQLGNPPGNLDSASVFGSYVGLLLLGGVFVAVGLFASSVNDNQVVAFVVGVFLCFLLYMGISSVAGLEFWGTLSYPLTWIALDEQYQALGRGLIDSRNVIYLLSVITVFLFLTEWRMTALTR
;
A
#
# COMPACT_ATOMS: atom_id res chain seq x y z
N MET A 1 2.91 2.00 -22.89
CA MET A 1 2.35 1.64 -21.56
C MET A 1 1.95 0.16 -21.46
N LEU A 2 0.94 -0.32 -22.21
CA LEU A 2 0.41 -1.70 -22.09
C LEU A 2 1.45 -2.84 -22.19
N PRO A 3 2.44 -2.82 -23.11
CA PRO A 3 3.43 -3.91 -23.20
C PRO A 3 4.33 -4.00 -21.97
N VAL A 4 4.71 -2.86 -21.39
CA VAL A 4 5.50 -2.80 -20.16
C VAL A 4 4.69 -3.33 -18.99
N PHE A 5 3.44 -2.87 -18.85
CA PHE A 5 2.53 -3.38 -17.82
C PHE A 5 2.37 -4.91 -17.87
N ARG A 6 2.16 -5.48 -19.07
CA ARG A 6 2.08 -6.95 -19.24
C ARG A 6 3.38 -7.65 -18.88
N LYS A 7 4.54 -7.08 -19.26
CA LYS A 7 5.87 -7.60 -18.87
C LYS A 7 6.00 -7.65 -17.35
N GLU A 8 5.66 -6.57 -16.65
CA GLU A 8 5.76 -6.48 -15.19
C GLU A 8 4.87 -7.50 -14.48
N ILE A 9 3.59 -7.59 -14.88
CA ILE A 9 2.65 -8.57 -14.31
C ILE A 9 3.12 -10.00 -14.56
N ASN A 10 3.54 -10.33 -15.78
CA ASN A 10 4.05 -11.67 -16.09
C ASN A 10 5.36 -11.96 -15.34
N GLY A 11 6.24 -10.97 -15.18
CA GLY A 11 7.44 -11.09 -14.35
C GLY A 11 7.12 -11.32 -12.87
N PHE A 12 6.02 -10.72 -12.39
CA PHE A 12 5.57 -10.91 -11.02
C PHE A 12 5.04 -12.33 -10.78
N PHE A 13 4.06 -12.77 -11.57
CA PHE A 13 3.40 -14.07 -11.42
C PHE A 13 4.21 -15.26 -11.95
N SER A 14 5.26 -15.05 -12.73
CA SER A 14 6.20 -16.13 -13.07
C SER A 14 7.14 -16.48 -11.91
N SER A 15 7.24 -15.62 -10.89
CA SER A 15 8.11 -15.84 -9.73
C SER A 15 7.35 -16.47 -8.56
N PRO A 16 7.91 -17.52 -7.91
CA PRO A 16 7.33 -18.11 -6.70
C PRO A 16 7.13 -17.10 -5.55
N VAL A 17 7.94 -16.04 -5.52
CA VAL A 17 7.92 -15.01 -4.48
C VAL A 17 6.57 -14.31 -4.39
N ALA A 18 5.90 -14.07 -5.52
CA ALA A 18 4.57 -13.47 -5.57
C ALA A 18 3.54 -14.27 -4.79
N TYR A 19 3.55 -15.59 -4.96
CA TYR A 19 2.63 -16.49 -4.28
C TYR A 19 2.92 -16.59 -2.79
N VAL A 20 4.20 -16.62 -2.40
CA VAL A 20 4.60 -16.59 -0.99
C VAL A 20 4.11 -15.32 -0.31
N ILE A 21 4.29 -14.15 -0.94
CA ILE A 21 3.80 -12.87 -0.45
C ILE A 21 2.28 -12.89 -0.23
N MET A 22 1.51 -13.39 -1.21
CA MET A 22 0.05 -13.51 -1.08
C MET A 22 -0.37 -14.45 0.04
N VAL A 23 0.25 -15.62 0.15
CA VAL A 23 -0.05 -16.59 1.21
C VAL A 23 0.30 -16.01 2.58
N VAL A 24 1.47 -15.38 2.72
CA VAL A 24 1.87 -14.75 3.99
C VAL A 24 0.91 -13.64 4.39
N PHE A 25 0.49 -12.80 3.45
CA PHE A 25 -0.50 -11.74 3.72
C PHE A 25 -1.83 -12.31 4.22
N LEU A 26 -2.43 -13.23 3.44
CA LEU A 26 -3.72 -13.81 3.77
C LEU A 26 -3.67 -14.64 5.06
N THR A 27 -2.57 -15.35 5.29
CA THR A 27 -2.38 -16.12 6.54
C THR A 27 -2.22 -15.18 7.73
N ALA A 28 -1.39 -14.14 7.62
CA ALA A 28 -1.18 -13.19 8.71
C ALA A 28 -2.49 -12.50 9.10
N VAL A 29 -3.22 -11.98 8.11
CA VAL A 29 -4.47 -11.26 8.37
C VAL A 29 -5.60 -12.19 8.78
N GLY A 30 -5.68 -13.40 8.19
CA GLY A 30 -6.66 -14.41 8.55
C GLY A 30 -6.47 -14.95 9.97
N LEU A 31 -5.23 -15.23 10.39
CA LEU A 31 -4.94 -15.65 11.76
C LEU A 31 -5.28 -14.55 12.78
N MET A 32 -4.96 -13.29 12.46
CA MET A 32 -5.34 -12.14 13.29
C MET A 32 -6.85 -12.01 13.42
N LEU A 33 -7.60 -12.23 12.36
CA LEU A 33 -9.05 -12.07 12.39
C LEU A 33 -9.78 -13.21 13.13
N TRP A 34 -9.30 -14.44 13.02
CA TRP A 34 -10.05 -15.63 13.44
C TRP A 34 -9.43 -16.42 14.60
N VAL A 35 -8.13 -16.26 14.89
CA VAL A 35 -7.40 -17.16 15.79
C VAL A 35 -6.82 -16.44 17.01
N PHE A 36 -6.29 -15.23 16.85
CA PHE A 36 -5.64 -14.53 17.97
C PHE A 36 -6.67 -13.92 18.94
N PRO A 37 -6.66 -14.26 20.24
CA PRO A 37 -7.73 -13.88 21.18
C PRO A 37 -7.96 -12.37 21.31
N ASP A 38 -6.88 -11.58 21.26
CA ASP A 38 -6.95 -10.12 21.42
C ASP A 38 -7.64 -9.43 20.23
N THR A 39 -7.74 -10.10 19.09
CA THR A 39 -8.27 -9.57 17.82
C THR A 39 -9.35 -10.43 17.19
N SER A 40 -9.67 -11.57 17.82
CA SER A 40 -10.59 -12.60 17.33
C SER A 40 -12.02 -12.11 17.37
N LEU A 41 -12.68 -12.16 16.21
CA LEU A 41 -14.10 -11.87 16.07
C LEU A 41 -14.99 -12.75 16.95
N LEU A 42 -14.60 -14.01 17.16
CA LEU A 42 -15.39 -14.99 17.90
C LEU A 42 -15.39 -14.71 19.39
N ASP A 43 -14.26 -14.21 19.92
CA ASP A 43 -14.10 -13.88 21.33
C ASP A 43 -14.63 -12.48 21.66
N TYR A 44 -14.55 -11.54 20.68
CA TYR A 44 -15.05 -10.17 20.83
C TYR A 44 -16.58 -10.10 20.85
N GLY A 45 -17.28 -11.05 20.22
CA GLY A 45 -18.74 -11.19 20.29
C GLY A 45 -19.54 -10.17 19.45
N TYR A 46 -18.87 -9.30 18.70
CA TYR A 46 -19.48 -8.37 17.74
C TYR A 46 -19.07 -8.70 16.31
N ALA A 47 -20.01 -8.62 15.38
CA ALA A 47 -19.74 -8.73 13.95
C ALA A 47 -19.11 -7.43 13.43
N ASP A 48 -17.79 -7.29 13.56
CA ASP A 48 -17.04 -6.09 13.17
C ASP A 48 -15.70 -6.41 12.47
N LEU A 49 -15.42 -5.72 11.37
CA LEU A 49 -14.14 -5.83 10.66
C LEU A 49 -13.12 -4.74 11.07
N GLY A 50 -13.44 -3.91 12.06
CA GLY A 50 -12.53 -2.87 12.55
C GLY A 50 -11.14 -3.39 12.89
N GLY A 51 -11.04 -4.55 13.55
CA GLY A 51 -9.76 -5.21 13.84
C GLY A 51 -8.95 -5.54 12.59
N PHE A 52 -9.58 -6.14 11.58
CA PHE A 52 -8.97 -6.41 10.27
C PHE A 52 -8.42 -5.12 9.62
N PHE A 53 -9.24 -4.07 9.57
CA PHE A 53 -8.85 -2.81 8.95
C PHE A 53 -7.78 -2.05 9.74
N SER A 54 -7.72 -2.22 11.06
CA SER A 54 -6.66 -1.64 11.87
C SER A 54 -5.30 -2.29 11.62
N ILE A 55 -5.23 -3.62 11.45
CA ILE A 55 -3.97 -4.37 11.31
C ILE A 55 -3.46 -4.39 9.87
N THR A 56 -4.35 -4.42 8.89
CA THR A 56 -3.99 -4.57 7.47
C THR A 56 -2.98 -3.53 6.97
N PRO A 57 -3.08 -2.23 7.30
CA PRO A 57 -2.07 -1.22 6.94
C PRO A 57 -0.66 -1.56 7.43
N TYR A 58 -0.51 -2.12 8.62
CA TYR A 58 0.79 -2.51 9.19
C TYR A 58 1.40 -3.69 8.42
N VAL A 59 0.59 -4.66 8.01
CA VAL A 59 1.05 -5.77 7.17
C VAL A 59 1.46 -5.24 5.79
N MET A 60 0.65 -4.35 5.19
CA MET A 60 0.93 -3.73 3.90
C MET A 60 2.19 -2.86 3.92
N LEU A 61 2.49 -2.19 5.04
CA LEU A 61 3.68 -1.37 5.24
C LEU A 61 4.97 -2.16 5.00
N PHE A 62 4.99 -3.44 5.40
CA PHE A 62 6.13 -4.33 5.13
C PHE A 62 6.03 -4.98 3.75
N LEU A 63 4.85 -5.45 3.38
CA LEU A 63 4.66 -6.28 2.20
C LEU A 63 4.78 -5.50 0.88
N ILE A 64 4.27 -4.27 0.82
CA ILE A 64 4.26 -3.48 -0.42
C ILE A 64 5.68 -3.04 -0.83
N PRO A 65 6.54 -2.56 0.09
CA PRO A 65 7.96 -2.38 -0.21
C PRO A 65 8.63 -3.67 -0.71
N ALA A 66 8.29 -4.84 -0.17
CA ALA A 66 8.84 -6.11 -0.67
C ALA A 66 8.39 -6.45 -2.10
N ILE A 67 7.17 -6.09 -2.48
CA ILE A 67 6.65 -6.26 -3.85
C ILE A 67 7.37 -5.33 -4.83
N THR A 68 7.58 -4.08 -4.41
CA THR A 68 8.13 -3.01 -5.27
C THR A 68 9.66 -2.94 -5.32
N MET A 69 10.37 -3.55 -4.36
CA MET A 69 11.83 -3.44 -4.22
C MET A 69 12.63 -3.82 -5.47
N ARG A 70 12.12 -4.75 -6.29
CA ARG A 70 12.78 -5.22 -7.51
C ARG A 70 12.45 -4.42 -8.77
N SER A 71 11.37 -3.64 -8.73
CA SER A 71 10.76 -3.02 -9.91
C SER A 71 11.74 -2.17 -10.73
N ILE A 72 12.58 -1.38 -10.07
CA ILE A 72 13.61 -0.55 -10.71
C ILE A 72 15.01 -1.00 -10.33
N ALA A 73 15.23 -1.44 -9.08
CA ALA A 73 16.56 -1.78 -8.58
C ALA A 73 17.17 -2.96 -9.34
N GLU A 74 16.36 -3.96 -9.69
CA GLU A 74 16.83 -5.12 -10.48
C GLU A 74 17.20 -4.72 -11.90
N GLU A 75 16.42 -3.82 -12.53
CA GLU A 75 16.72 -3.36 -13.89
C GLU A 75 17.98 -2.49 -13.95
N VAL A 76 18.22 -1.67 -12.92
CA VAL A 76 19.46 -0.89 -12.76
C VAL A 76 20.65 -1.83 -12.55
N ARG A 77 20.55 -2.76 -11.60
CA ARG A 77 21.61 -3.73 -11.31
C ARG A 77 21.96 -4.62 -12.50
N ALA A 78 20.97 -5.00 -13.31
CA ALA A 78 21.16 -5.80 -14.51
C ALA A 78 21.60 -4.98 -15.74
N GLY A 79 21.70 -3.64 -15.64
CA GLY A 79 22.01 -2.76 -16.78
C GLY A 79 20.92 -2.71 -17.87
N THR A 80 19.75 -3.31 -17.62
CA THR A 80 18.65 -3.36 -18.60
C THR A 80 17.84 -2.07 -18.65
N ILE A 81 18.00 -1.20 -17.65
CA ILE A 81 17.33 0.10 -17.60
C ILE A 81 17.76 1.01 -18.77
N GLU A 82 19.03 0.99 -19.18
CA GLU A 82 19.54 1.79 -20.30
C GLU A 82 18.90 1.35 -21.63
N TRP A 83 18.79 0.03 -21.85
CA TRP A 83 18.10 -0.55 -22.99
C TRP A 83 16.60 -0.21 -23.02
N LEU A 84 15.99 -0.05 -21.85
CA LEU A 84 14.58 0.31 -21.75
C LEU A 84 14.35 1.80 -22.04
N LEU A 85 15.28 2.66 -21.61
CA LEU A 85 15.24 4.11 -21.80
C LEU A 85 15.61 4.56 -23.22
N THR A 86 16.30 3.72 -24.00
CA THR A 86 16.58 3.97 -25.43
C THR A 86 15.38 3.68 -26.35
N LYS A 87 14.36 2.96 -25.86
CA LYS A 87 13.12 2.77 -26.62
C LYS A 87 12.34 4.09 -26.72
N PRO A 88 11.55 4.31 -27.79
CA PRO A 88 10.76 5.52 -27.98
C PRO A 88 9.51 5.53 -27.06
N LEU A 89 9.74 5.47 -25.75
CA LEU A 89 8.72 5.49 -24.71
C LEU A 89 8.96 6.72 -23.84
N MET A 90 7.88 7.46 -23.55
CA MET A 90 7.96 8.54 -22.57
C MET A 90 8.29 7.95 -21.18
N ARG A 91 9.21 8.56 -20.44
CA ARG A 91 9.59 8.10 -19.08
C ARG A 91 8.38 7.99 -18.16
N TRP A 92 7.45 8.93 -18.27
CA TRP A 92 6.18 8.88 -17.55
C TRP A 92 5.35 7.63 -17.84
N GLN A 93 5.35 7.16 -19.09
CA GLN A 93 4.64 5.94 -19.46
C GLN A 93 5.26 4.69 -18.81
N LEU A 94 6.55 4.73 -18.51
CA LEU A 94 7.28 3.64 -17.87
C LEU A 94 7.01 3.63 -16.36
N VAL A 95 7.11 4.78 -15.69
CA VAL A 95 6.77 4.92 -14.26
C VAL A 95 5.32 4.49 -14.02
N LEU A 96 4.37 5.01 -14.80
CA LEU A 96 2.96 4.70 -14.65
C LEU A 96 2.65 3.22 -14.92
N ALA A 97 3.33 2.60 -15.89
CA ALA A 97 3.15 1.17 -16.14
C ALA A 97 3.64 0.31 -14.97
N LYS A 98 4.80 0.64 -14.38
CA LYS A 98 5.33 -0.04 -13.18
C LYS A 98 4.45 0.20 -11.96
N PHE A 99 3.95 1.43 -11.77
CA PHE A 99 2.98 1.74 -10.71
C PHE A 99 1.71 0.91 -10.84
N MET A 100 1.07 0.94 -12.01
CA MET A 100 -0.18 0.20 -12.23
C MET A 100 0.00 -1.30 -12.07
N ALA A 101 1.15 -1.86 -12.49
CA ALA A 101 1.43 -3.28 -12.32
C ALA A 101 1.53 -3.67 -10.84
N ASN A 102 2.30 -2.93 -10.05
CA ASN A 102 2.43 -3.18 -8.61
C ASN A 102 1.15 -2.87 -7.84
N TRP A 103 0.40 -1.84 -8.23
CA TRP A 103 -0.89 -1.50 -7.63
C TRP A 103 -1.95 -2.58 -7.92
N LEU A 104 -1.95 -3.18 -9.12
CA LEU A 104 -2.82 -4.31 -9.42
C LEU A 104 -2.49 -5.53 -8.53
N VAL A 105 -1.21 -5.77 -8.21
CA VAL A 105 -0.84 -6.84 -7.25
C VAL A 105 -1.46 -6.55 -5.87
N VAL A 106 -1.47 -5.30 -5.42
CA VAL A 106 -2.15 -4.91 -4.16
C VAL A 106 -3.66 -5.14 -4.24
N VAL A 107 -4.31 -4.82 -5.36
CA VAL A 107 -5.73 -5.15 -5.57
C VAL A 107 -5.96 -6.65 -5.47
N LEU A 108 -5.10 -7.47 -6.08
CA LEU A 108 -5.20 -8.93 -6.04
C LEU A 108 -4.89 -9.51 -4.65
N LEU A 109 -4.10 -8.83 -3.82
CA LEU A 109 -3.88 -9.19 -2.42
C LEU A 109 -5.13 -8.95 -1.56
N LEU A 110 -5.86 -7.86 -1.81
CA LEU A 110 -7.06 -7.51 -1.04
C LEU A 110 -8.33 -8.20 -1.56
N LEU A 111 -8.38 -8.63 -2.82
CA LEU A 111 -9.58 -9.25 -3.40
C LEU A 111 -10.05 -10.48 -2.60
N PRO A 112 -9.20 -11.44 -2.20
CA PRO A 112 -9.64 -12.60 -1.42
C PRO A 112 -10.18 -12.25 -0.04
N THR A 113 -9.79 -11.10 0.54
CA THR A 113 -10.29 -10.69 1.87
C THR A 113 -11.76 -10.28 1.85
N LEU A 114 -12.36 -10.07 0.66
CA LEU A 114 -13.80 -9.91 0.52
C LEU A 114 -14.58 -11.15 1.03
N LEU A 115 -13.95 -12.32 1.05
CA LEU A 115 -14.51 -13.51 1.67
C LEU A 115 -14.70 -13.31 3.18
N TYR A 116 -13.83 -12.55 3.86
CA TYR A 116 -13.99 -12.24 5.28
C TYR A 116 -15.22 -11.37 5.52
N TYR A 117 -15.45 -10.38 4.65
CA TYR A 117 -16.70 -9.60 4.69
C TYR A 117 -17.93 -10.48 4.53
N TYR A 118 -17.93 -11.37 3.54
CA TYR A 118 -19.04 -12.30 3.33
C TYR A 118 -19.27 -13.20 4.55
N SER A 119 -18.22 -13.75 5.15
CA SER A 119 -18.31 -14.57 6.36
C SER A 119 -18.94 -13.79 7.52
N VAL A 120 -18.43 -12.60 7.83
CA VAL A 120 -18.92 -11.77 8.95
C VAL A 120 -20.35 -11.29 8.70
N TYR A 121 -20.69 -10.94 7.47
CA TYR A 121 -22.06 -10.57 7.08
C TYR A 121 -23.07 -11.67 7.41
N GLN A 122 -22.73 -12.95 7.16
CA GLN A 122 -23.58 -14.10 7.47
C GLN A 122 -23.61 -14.46 8.96
N LEU A 123 -22.48 -14.27 9.65
CA LEU A 123 -22.35 -14.53 11.09
C LEU A 123 -23.05 -13.47 11.96
N GLY A 124 -23.36 -12.30 11.39
CA GLY A 124 -24.10 -11.24 12.07
C GLY A 124 -25.51 -11.67 12.49
N ASN A 125 -25.98 -11.12 13.61
CA ASN A 125 -27.34 -11.34 14.12
C ASN A 125 -28.09 -10.00 14.27
N PRO A 126 -29.10 -9.68 13.44
CA PRO A 126 -29.54 -10.42 12.25
C PRO A 126 -28.47 -10.43 11.13
N PRO A 127 -28.59 -11.32 10.11
CA PRO A 127 -27.67 -11.31 8.97
C PRO A 127 -27.58 -9.92 8.34
N GLY A 128 -26.36 -9.44 8.13
CA GLY A 128 -26.11 -8.08 7.64
C GLY A 128 -26.09 -6.99 8.71
N ASN A 129 -26.13 -7.34 10.01
CA ASN A 129 -25.85 -6.41 11.11
C ASN A 129 -24.35 -6.06 11.21
N LEU A 130 -23.84 -5.46 10.14
CA LEU A 130 -22.46 -5.01 9.97
C LEU A 130 -22.50 -3.64 9.29
N ASP A 131 -21.66 -2.71 9.74
CA ASP A 131 -21.53 -1.39 9.11
C ASP A 131 -20.88 -1.51 7.73
N SER A 132 -21.71 -1.75 6.73
CA SER A 132 -21.28 -1.93 5.33
C SER A 132 -20.69 -0.65 4.73
N ALA A 133 -21.09 0.52 5.25
CA ALA A 133 -20.54 1.80 4.81
C ALA A 133 -19.09 1.97 5.30
N SER A 134 -18.85 1.70 6.59
CA SER A 134 -17.51 1.66 7.18
C SER A 134 -16.59 0.66 6.48
N VAL A 135 -17.09 -0.55 6.19
CA VAL A 135 -16.34 -1.58 5.45
C VAL A 135 -15.94 -1.08 4.07
N PHE A 136 -16.89 -0.53 3.30
CA PHE A 136 -16.61 -0.03 1.96
C PHE A 136 -15.60 1.12 1.98
N GLY A 137 -15.78 2.09 2.89
CA GLY A 137 -14.85 3.19 3.09
C GLY A 137 -13.44 2.72 3.47
N SER A 138 -13.35 1.71 4.33
CA SER A 138 -12.08 1.10 4.73
C SER A 138 -11.37 0.38 3.59
N TYR A 139 -12.09 -0.33 2.71
CA TYR A 139 -11.52 -0.95 1.52
C TYR A 139 -11.01 0.08 0.51
N VAL A 140 -11.77 1.15 0.27
CA VAL A 140 -11.32 2.28 -0.58
C VAL A 140 -10.06 2.92 0.04
N GLY A 141 -10.06 3.13 1.36
CA GLY A 141 -8.90 3.62 2.10
C GLY A 141 -7.68 2.71 1.95
N LEU A 142 -7.83 1.39 2.07
CA LEU A 142 -6.74 0.43 1.88
C LEU A 142 -6.17 0.46 0.45
N LEU A 143 -7.04 0.57 -0.56
CA LEU A 143 -6.60 0.64 -1.97
C LEU A 143 -5.81 1.92 -2.27
N LEU A 144 -6.24 3.05 -1.73
CA LEU A 144 -5.54 4.34 -1.88
C LEU A 144 -4.24 4.36 -1.07
N LEU A 145 -4.26 3.89 0.17
CA LEU A 145 -3.07 3.77 1.03
C LEU A 145 -2.05 2.80 0.41
N GLY A 146 -2.52 1.67 -0.13
CA GLY A 146 -1.71 0.75 -0.90
C GLY A 146 -1.08 1.40 -2.13
N GLY A 147 -1.80 2.28 -2.82
CA GLY A 147 -1.27 3.13 -3.88
C GLY A 147 -0.14 4.04 -3.40
N VAL A 148 -0.30 4.70 -2.25
CA VAL A 148 0.76 5.53 -1.63
C VAL A 148 2.00 4.68 -1.35
N PHE A 149 1.85 3.53 -0.71
CA PHE A 149 2.97 2.63 -0.42
C PHE A 149 3.65 2.09 -1.68
N VAL A 150 2.90 1.83 -2.75
CA VAL A 150 3.49 1.43 -4.05
C VAL A 150 4.30 2.57 -4.65
N ALA A 151 3.80 3.81 -4.62
CA ALA A 151 4.51 4.97 -5.15
C ALA A 151 5.81 5.24 -4.36
N VAL A 152 5.75 5.16 -3.03
CA VAL A 152 6.91 5.31 -2.14
C VAL A 152 7.93 4.19 -2.36
N GLY A 153 7.46 2.94 -2.46
CA GLY A 153 8.31 1.78 -2.71
C GLY A 153 9.00 1.82 -4.08
N LEU A 154 8.31 2.30 -5.12
CA LEU A 154 8.92 2.56 -6.44
C LEU A 154 10.00 3.62 -6.36
N PHE A 155 9.74 4.72 -5.66
CA PHE A 155 10.75 5.75 -5.45
C PHE A 155 11.97 5.16 -4.73
N ALA A 156 11.78 4.44 -3.62
CA ALA A 156 12.86 3.78 -2.88
C ALA A 156 13.67 2.82 -3.77
N SER A 157 13.00 2.05 -4.63
CA SER A 157 13.63 1.17 -5.61
C SER A 157 14.42 1.92 -6.71
N SER A 158 14.14 3.20 -6.96
CA SER A 158 14.89 4.02 -7.91
C SER A 158 16.14 4.68 -7.31
N VAL A 159 16.22 4.77 -5.98
CA VAL A 159 17.35 5.42 -5.29
C VAL A 159 18.57 4.50 -5.26
N ASN A 160 18.37 3.18 -5.13
CA ASN A 160 19.43 2.20 -4.94
C ASN A 160 19.30 1.02 -5.93
N ASP A 161 20.43 0.44 -6.33
CA ASP A 161 20.53 -0.73 -7.20
C ASP A 161 20.43 -2.06 -6.43
N ASN A 162 20.58 -2.03 -5.11
CA ASN A 162 20.39 -3.19 -4.25
C ASN A 162 18.94 -3.32 -3.76
N GLN A 163 18.28 -4.44 -4.12
CA GLN A 163 16.91 -4.78 -3.72
C GLN A 163 16.71 -4.73 -2.19
N VAL A 164 17.69 -5.19 -1.41
CA VAL A 164 17.59 -5.20 0.06
C VAL A 164 17.57 -3.77 0.61
N VAL A 165 18.40 -2.89 0.05
CA VAL A 165 18.45 -1.49 0.49
C VAL A 165 17.19 -0.76 0.04
N ALA A 166 16.73 -0.99 -1.20
CA ALA A 166 15.45 -0.48 -1.69
C ALA A 166 14.28 -0.89 -0.79
N PHE A 167 14.27 -2.15 -0.33
CA PHE A 167 13.28 -2.65 0.61
C PHE A 167 13.31 -1.92 1.96
N VAL A 168 14.47 -1.86 2.61
CA VAL A 168 14.60 -1.21 3.93
C VAL A 168 14.23 0.28 3.86
N VAL A 169 14.69 0.99 2.83
CA VAL A 169 14.33 2.40 2.63
C VAL A 169 12.84 2.56 2.35
N GLY A 170 12.24 1.68 1.55
CA GLY A 170 10.80 1.68 1.27
C GLY A 170 9.96 1.48 2.53
N VAL A 171 10.29 0.47 3.36
CA VAL A 171 9.64 0.23 4.65
C VAL A 171 9.79 1.43 5.57
N PHE A 172 11.00 1.98 5.69
CA PHE A 172 11.26 3.13 6.53
C PHE A 172 10.45 4.36 6.11
N LEU A 173 10.39 4.67 4.81
CA LEU A 173 9.60 5.80 4.30
C LEU A 173 8.10 5.57 4.48
N CYS A 174 7.59 4.36 4.19
CA CYS A 174 6.19 4.03 4.43
C CYS A 174 5.83 4.17 5.91
N PHE A 175 6.70 3.69 6.81
CA PHE A 175 6.54 3.84 8.25
C PHE A 175 6.52 5.30 8.70
N LEU A 176 7.48 6.11 8.23
CA LEU A 176 7.53 7.52 8.57
C LEU A 176 6.27 8.27 8.13
N LEU A 177 5.79 8.02 6.91
CA LEU A 177 4.60 8.68 6.38
C LEU A 177 3.30 8.20 7.05
N TYR A 178 3.23 6.92 7.41
CA TYR A 178 2.02 6.34 8.00
C TYR A 178 1.90 6.67 9.49
N MET A 179 2.91 6.36 10.29
CA MET A 179 2.88 6.53 11.75
C MET A 179 3.87 7.56 12.29
N GLY A 180 4.99 7.75 11.60
CA GLY A 180 6.04 8.65 12.11
C GLY A 180 5.52 10.07 12.31
N ILE A 181 4.72 10.56 11.36
CA ILE A 181 4.14 11.91 11.42
C ILE A 181 3.13 12.03 12.58
N SER A 182 2.20 11.10 12.74
CA SER A 182 1.21 11.14 13.84
C SER A 182 1.87 11.01 15.20
N SER A 183 2.88 10.15 15.33
CA SER A 183 3.66 9.98 16.56
C SER A 183 4.39 11.25 16.97
N VAL A 184 4.96 11.98 16.00
CA VAL A 184 5.61 13.28 16.25
C VAL A 184 4.58 14.35 16.58
N ALA A 185 3.43 14.36 15.90
CA ALA A 185 2.34 15.31 16.14
C ALA A 185 1.78 15.22 17.57
N GLY A 186 1.76 14.01 18.15
CA GLY A 186 1.28 13.75 19.51
C GLY A 186 2.22 14.17 20.63
N LEU A 187 3.45 14.60 20.34
CA LEU A 187 4.37 15.10 21.37
C LEU A 187 3.90 16.48 21.85
N GLU A 188 3.75 16.64 23.16
CA GLU A 188 3.27 17.88 23.81
C GLU A 188 4.06 19.14 23.40
N PHE A 189 5.30 18.96 22.93
CA PHE A 189 6.16 20.01 22.40
C PHE A 189 5.54 20.79 21.22
N TRP A 190 4.73 20.15 20.38
CA TRP A 190 4.25 20.75 19.13
C TRP A 190 3.02 21.65 19.31
N GLY A 191 2.37 21.70 20.47
CA GLY A 191 1.31 22.67 20.81
C GLY A 191 0.36 22.99 19.65
N THR A 192 0.48 24.19 19.06
CA THR A 192 -0.34 24.67 17.92
C THR A 192 0.01 24.06 16.56
N LEU A 193 1.21 23.50 16.39
CA LEU A 193 1.65 22.78 15.19
C LEU A 193 1.16 21.34 15.15
N SER A 194 0.63 20.81 16.26
CA SER A 194 0.04 19.45 16.31
C SER A 194 -1.05 19.27 15.25
N TYR A 195 -1.98 20.22 15.14
CA TYR A 195 -3.13 20.13 14.22
C TYR A 195 -2.74 19.96 12.73
N PRO A 196 -1.88 20.80 12.13
CA PRO A 196 -1.46 20.60 10.75
C PRO A 196 -0.61 19.32 10.55
N LEU A 197 0.18 18.92 11.56
CA LEU A 197 0.96 17.68 11.51
C LEU A 197 0.05 16.44 11.48
N THR A 198 -0.97 16.40 12.34
CA THR A 198 -1.98 15.33 12.35
C THR A 198 -2.73 15.24 11.02
N TRP A 199 -3.01 16.38 10.37
CA TRP A 199 -3.70 16.37 9.07
C TRP A 199 -2.85 15.77 7.93
N ILE A 200 -1.52 15.84 8.03
CA ILE A 200 -0.59 15.25 7.06
C ILE A 200 -0.42 13.74 7.29
N ALA A 201 -0.67 13.25 8.50
CA ALA A 201 -0.46 11.85 8.85
C ALA A 201 -1.41 10.92 8.06
N LEU A 202 -0.86 9.90 7.41
CA LEU A 202 -1.66 9.03 6.53
C LEU A 202 -2.59 8.09 7.34
N ASP A 203 -2.25 7.78 8.58
CA ASP A 203 -3.09 7.00 9.49
C ASP A 203 -4.41 7.71 9.79
N GLU A 204 -4.38 9.01 10.09
CA GLU A 204 -5.58 9.83 10.31
C GLU A 204 -6.46 9.90 9.07
N GLN A 205 -5.85 10.09 7.91
CA GLN A 205 -6.56 10.14 6.62
C GLN A 205 -7.19 8.79 6.28
N TYR A 206 -6.51 7.69 6.60
CA TYR A 206 -7.02 6.34 6.46
C TYR A 206 -8.19 6.07 7.43
N GLN A 207 -8.03 6.40 8.71
CA GLN A 207 -9.08 6.23 9.72
C GLN A 207 -10.33 7.06 9.39
N ALA A 208 -10.16 8.27 8.87
CA ALA A 208 -11.27 9.12 8.44
C ALA A 208 -12.08 8.47 7.31
N LEU A 209 -11.42 7.84 6.32
CA LEU A 209 -12.09 7.05 5.27
C LEU A 209 -12.76 5.78 5.83
N GLY A 210 -12.14 5.16 6.84
CA GLY A 210 -12.66 3.96 7.50
C GLY A 210 -13.96 4.18 8.25
N ARG A 211 -14.32 5.42 8.61
CA ARG A 211 -15.62 5.73 9.25
C ARG A 211 -16.82 5.69 8.29
N GLY A 212 -16.62 5.25 7.05
CA GLY A 212 -17.67 5.14 6.02
C GLY A 212 -18.01 6.46 5.33
N LEU A 213 -17.31 7.54 5.66
CA LEU A 213 -17.46 8.85 5.03
C LEU A 213 -16.30 9.11 4.07
N ILE A 214 -16.52 8.83 2.79
CA ILE A 214 -15.52 9.11 1.75
C ILE A 214 -15.53 10.61 1.45
N ASP A 215 -14.72 11.37 2.19
CA ASP A 215 -14.48 12.78 1.88
C ASP A 215 -13.48 12.92 0.72
N SER A 216 -13.85 13.75 -0.25
CA SER A 216 -12.98 14.23 -1.33
C SER A 216 -11.61 14.70 -0.84
N ARG A 217 -11.52 15.32 0.35
CA ARG A 217 -10.27 15.85 0.91
C ARG A 217 -9.24 14.75 1.13
N ASN A 218 -9.65 13.65 1.74
CA ASN A 218 -8.77 12.54 2.08
C ASN A 218 -8.31 11.83 0.81
N VAL A 219 -9.23 11.65 -0.15
CA VAL A 219 -8.92 11.03 -1.46
C VAL A 219 -7.94 11.88 -2.24
N ILE A 220 -8.18 13.20 -2.36
CA ILE A 220 -7.29 14.13 -3.06
C ILE A 220 -5.92 14.16 -2.39
N TYR A 221 -5.87 14.15 -1.05
CA TYR A 221 -4.61 14.11 -0.33
C TYR A 221 -3.80 12.85 -0.64
N LEU A 222 -4.39 11.66 -0.53
CA LEU A 222 -3.70 10.40 -0.85
C LEU A 222 -3.24 10.36 -2.32
N LEU A 223 -4.06 10.82 -3.26
CA LEU A 223 -3.70 10.93 -4.67
C LEU A 223 -2.56 11.94 -4.91
N SER A 224 -2.52 13.03 -4.15
CA SER A 224 -1.43 14.01 -4.23
C SER A 224 -0.11 13.40 -3.79
N VAL A 225 -0.09 12.61 -2.71
CA VAL A 225 1.10 11.91 -2.22
C VAL A 225 1.59 10.90 -3.26
N ILE A 226 0.67 10.10 -3.85
CA ILE A 226 1.00 9.21 -4.97
C ILE A 226 1.69 9.99 -6.09
N THR A 227 1.08 11.10 -6.52
CA THR A 227 1.58 11.90 -7.65
C THR A 227 2.98 12.47 -7.36
N VAL A 228 3.22 12.97 -6.14
CA VAL A 228 4.53 13.49 -5.71
C VAL A 228 5.60 12.40 -5.77
N PHE A 229 5.35 11.21 -5.22
CA PHE A 229 6.35 10.12 -5.24
C PHE A 229 6.60 9.56 -6.64
N LEU A 230 5.58 9.52 -7.50
CA LEU A 230 5.78 9.16 -8.91
C LEU A 230 6.61 10.22 -9.65
N PHE A 231 6.43 11.51 -9.34
CA PHE A 231 7.27 12.60 -9.86
C PHE A 231 8.72 12.49 -9.42
N LEU A 232 8.95 12.21 -8.13
CA LEU A 232 10.30 11.96 -7.62
C LEU A 232 10.96 10.76 -8.32
N THR A 233 10.19 9.71 -8.61
CA THR A 233 10.67 8.52 -9.33
C THR A 233 11.07 8.87 -10.77
N GLU A 234 10.25 9.64 -11.49
CA GLU A 234 10.56 10.08 -12.86
C GLU A 234 11.81 10.96 -12.91
N TRP A 235 11.89 11.92 -11.98
CA TRP A 235 13.05 12.80 -11.85
C TRP A 235 14.33 12.01 -11.57
N ARG A 236 14.25 10.99 -10.69
CA ARG A 236 15.38 10.11 -10.41
C ARG A 236 15.80 9.29 -11.64
N MET A 237 14.86 8.77 -12.41
CA MET A 237 15.18 8.03 -13.64
C MET A 237 15.87 8.90 -14.69
N THR A 238 15.58 10.20 -14.74
CA THR A 238 16.30 11.13 -15.61
C THR A 238 17.80 11.20 -15.26
N ALA A 239 18.15 11.12 -13.98
CA ALA A 239 19.54 11.13 -13.52
C ALA A 239 20.30 9.83 -13.88
N LEU A 240 19.60 8.69 -14.04
CA LEU A 240 20.19 7.39 -14.39
C LEU A 240 20.59 7.29 -15.88
N THR A 241 20.16 8.24 -16.72
CA THR A 241 20.51 8.31 -18.15
C THR A 241 21.81 9.06 -18.45
N ARG A 242 22.49 9.61 -17.42
CA ARG A 242 23.75 10.35 -17.56
C ARG A 242 24.91 9.51 -17.07
#